data_AF-A0A257IYT4-F1
#
_entry.id   AF-A0A257IYT4-F1
#
_cell.length_a   1.000
_cell.length_b   1.000
_cell.length_c   1.000
_cell.angle_alpha   90.00
_cell.angle_beta   90.00
_cell.angle_gamma   90.00
#
_symmetry.space_group_name_H-M   'P 1'
#
loop_
_entity.id
_entity.type
_entity.pdbx_description
1 polymer ?
#
loop_
_entity_poly.entity_id
_entity_poly.type
_entity_poly.pdbx_seq_one_letter_code
_entity_poly.pdbx_strand_id
1 'polypeptide(L)'
;MKAIVFAILSFCFISAHAQDFTSADQVIDKYLEVTKIKANASSITDLVMNYTSESPRGVAETEIKYQFPLKYNMSIFSNGMELMSTVYDGEKLARKSSFGNNAPQEPKTGNAAKAEAQKSNPFFELDYKNQGFSANLLPKEGDFYVVEFKDSEGKTWKDYYNSKTGFKDKSWVKMESPRGSFETTVLIENYKAFKGSDILFPVVKKQTTQMGEISNELQSIKVNKGLKAKDFEIK
;
A
#
# COMPACT_ATOMS: atom_id res chain seq x y z
N MET A 1 -52.13 38.94 26.86
CA MET A 1 -51.96 37.47 26.96
C MET A 1 -51.35 36.96 25.68
N LYS A 2 -50.41 36.03 25.79
CA LYS A 2 -49.31 35.73 24.86
C LYS A 2 -49.76 35.14 23.53
N ALA A 3 -49.23 35.64 22.42
CA ALA A 3 -49.34 35.01 21.10
C ALA A 3 -48.30 33.88 20.99
N ILE A 4 -48.78 32.66 20.70
CA ILE A 4 -47.95 31.48 20.48
C ILE A 4 -47.63 31.42 18.98
N VAL A 5 -46.37 31.65 18.63
CA VAL A 5 -45.86 31.45 17.27
C VAL A 5 -45.40 29.99 17.17
N PHE A 6 -46.09 29.21 16.33
CA PHE A 6 -45.70 27.86 15.95
C PHE A 6 -44.59 27.95 14.89
N ALA A 7 -43.35 27.64 15.26
CA ALA A 7 -42.25 27.49 14.32
C ALA A 7 -42.23 26.04 13.81
N ILE A 8 -42.62 25.84 12.56
CA ILE A 8 -42.47 24.56 11.85
C ILE A 8 -41.00 24.44 11.44
N LEU A 9 -40.25 23.60 12.15
CA LEU A 9 -38.89 23.23 11.77
C LEU A 9 -38.97 22.17 10.64
N SER A 10 -38.82 22.61 9.39
CA SER A 10 -38.60 21.66 8.28
C SER A 10 -37.21 21.03 8.42
N PHE A 11 -37.19 19.76 8.82
CA PHE A 11 -36.03 18.90 8.67
C PHE A 11 -35.78 18.64 7.17
N CYS A 12 -34.88 19.40 6.56
CA CYS A 12 -34.29 19.02 5.28
C CYS A 12 -33.40 17.78 5.51
N PHE A 13 -33.93 16.60 5.18
CA PHE A 13 -33.11 15.42 4.97
C PHE A 13 -32.20 15.68 3.77
N ILE A 14 -30.91 15.96 4.03
CA ILE A 14 -29.89 15.89 3.00
C ILE A 14 -29.70 14.40 2.72
N SER A 15 -30.43 13.89 1.74
CA SER A 15 -30.09 12.63 1.09
C SER A 15 -28.72 12.82 0.44
N ALA A 16 -27.66 12.36 1.11
CA ALA A 16 -26.36 12.22 0.49
C ALA A 16 -26.53 11.21 -0.65
N HIS A 17 -26.72 11.69 -1.87
CA HIS A 17 -26.62 10.86 -3.06
C HIS A 17 -25.20 10.28 -3.04
N ALA A 18 -25.10 8.95 -2.88
CA ALA A 18 -23.86 8.25 -3.13
C ALA A 18 -23.52 8.51 -4.60
N GLN A 19 -22.52 9.35 -4.86
CA GLN A 19 -22.03 9.59 -6.20
C GLN A 19 -21.38 8.30 -6.67
N ASP A 20 -22.01 7.62 -7.62
CA ASP A 20 -21.37 6.47 -8.25
C ASP A 20 -20.20 6.93 -9.12
N PHE A 21 -19.01 6.48 -8.78
CA PHE A 21 -17.81 6.74 -9.57
C PHE A 21 -17.86 5.98 -10.89
N THR A 22 -17.45 6.66 -11.96
CA THR A 22 -17.46 6.15 -13.34
C THR A 22 -16.06 5.91 -13.89
N SER A 23 -15.01 6.25 -13.15
CA SER A 23 -13.61 6.00 -13.53
C SER A 23 -12.75 5.55 -12.35
N ALA A 24 -11.64 4.87 -12.65
CA ALA A 24 -10.66 4.47 -11.64
C ALA A 24 -10.05 5.70 -10.94
N ASP A 25 -9.85 6.79 -11.68
CA ASP A 25 -9.31 8.04 -11.14
C ASP A 25 -10.18 8.61 -10.01
N GLN A 26 -11.51 8.59 -10.16
CA GLN A 26 -12.41 9.09 -9.13
C GLN A 26 -12.36 8.24 -7.85
N VAL A 27 -12.26 6.91 -8.01
CA VAL A 27 -12.11 5.98 -6.87
C VAL A 27 -10.78 6.22 -6.16
N ILE A 28 -9.70 6.34 -6.93
CA ILE A 28 -8.35 6.58 -6.41
C ILE A 28 -8.25 7.95 -5.76
N ASP A 29 -8.80 9.00 -6.36
CA ASP A 29 -8.85 10.35 -5.79
C ASP A 29 -9.60 10.34 -4.46
N LYS A 30 -10.71 9.60 -4.36
CA LYS A 30 -11.43 9.47 -3.09
C LYS A 30 -10.56 8.79 -2.04
N TYR A 31 -9.85 7.72 -2.40
CA TYR A 31 -8.90 7.06 -1.51
C TYR A 31 -7.80 8.01 -1.03
N LEU A 32 -7.18 8.76 -1.94
CA LEU A 32 -6.13 9.73 -1.63
C LEU A 32 -6.63 10.88 -0.73
N GLU A 33 -7.90 11.27 -0.88
CA GLU A 33 -8.58 12.25 -0.04
C GLU A 33 -8.82 11.72 1.38
N VAL A 34 -9.46 10.55 1.52
CA VAL A 34 -9.82 10.01 2.85
C VAL A 34 -8.62 9.55 3.65
N THR A 35 -7.55 9.10 2.98
CA THR A 35 -6.26 8.78 3.62
C THR A 35 -5.41 10.01 3.88
N LYS A 36 -5.82 11.19 3.37
CA LYS A 36 -5.09 12.45 3.44
C LYS A 36 -3.71 12.42 2.78
N ILE A 37 -3.42 11.42 1.93
CA ILE A 37 -2.17 11.30 1.18
C ILE A 37 -2.00 12.51 0.26
N LYS A 38 -3.05 12.87 -0.51
CA LYS A 38 -2.98 13.97 -1.50
C LYS A 38 -2.54 15.30 -0.89
N ALA A 39 -2.98 15.58 0.33
CA ALA A 39 -2.69 16.84 1.02
C ALA A 39 -1.32 16.87 1.70
N ASN A 40 -0.76 15.70 2.07
CA ASN A 40 0.38 15.64 3.00
C ASN A 40 1.63 14.96 2.44
N ALA A 41 1.51 14.10 1.43
CA ALA A 41 2.63 13.28 0.95
C ALA A 41 3.80 14.10 0.37
N SER A 42 3.53 15.27 -0.21
CA SER A 42 4.56 16.16 -0.74
C SER A 42 5.51 16.75 0.32
N SER A 43 5.08 16.78 1.59
CA SER A 43 5.92 17.23 2.72
C SER A 43 6.85 16.13 3.27
N ILE A 44 6.69 14.90 2.78
CA ILE A 44 7.42 13.73 3.27
C ILE A 44 8.60 13.46 2.33
N THR A 45 9.82 13.62 2.84
CA THR A 45 11.06 13.36 2.11
C THR A 45 11.55 11.94 2.33
N ASP A 46 11.31 11.39 3.52
CA ASP A 46 11.69 10.03 3.88
C ASP A 46 10.77 9.44 4.95
N LEU A 47 10.67 8.11 4.97
CA LEU A 47 9.89 7.34 5.93
C LEU A 47 10.69 6.14 6.42
N VAL A 48 10.52 5.81 7.70
CA VAL A 48 10.86 4.50 8.27
C VAL A 48 9.60 3.90 8.87
N MET A 49 9.19 2.74 8.38
CA MET A 49 8.06 1.97 8.88
C MET A 49 8.55 0.68 9.52
N ASN A 50 8.05 0.34 10.70
CA ASN A 50 8.34 -0.92 11.36
C ASN A 50 7.07 -1.74 11.50
N TYR A 51 7.10 -2.99 11.04
CA TYR A 51 6.02 -3.94 11.17
C TYR A 51 6.43 -5.12 12.03
N THR A 52 5.46 -5.69 12.73
CA THR A 52 5.56 -7.04 13.29
C THR A 52 4.68 -7.96 12.47
N SER A 53 5.22 -9.10 12.07
CA SER A 53 4.55 -10.08 11.24
C SER A 53 4.40 -11.40 11.99
N GLU A 54 3.21 -11.97 12.00
CA GLU A 54 2.90 -13.28 12.57
C GLU A 54 2.52 -14.26 11.47
N SER A 55 3.07 -15.46 11.52
CA SER A 55 2.78 -16.56 10.58
C SER A 55 2.91 -17.91 11.28
N PRO A 56 2.49 -19.03 10.66
CA PRO A 56 2.75 -20.37 11.18
C PRO A 56 4.25 -20.68 11.41
N ARG A 57 5.16 -19.91 10.82
CA ARG A 57 6.63 -20.05 11.00
C ARG A 57 7.18 -19.25 12.18
N GLY A 58 6.33 -18.51 12.89
CA GLY A 58 6.71 -17.64 13.99
C GLY A 58 6.60 -16.15 13.64
N VAL A 59 7.24 -15.34 14.48
CA VAL A 59 7.21 -13.88 14.42
C VAL A 59 8.43 -13.35 13.66
N ALA A 60 8.21 -12.32 12.86
CA ALA A 60 9.26 -11.56 12.20
C ALA A 60 9.05 -10.05 12.41
N GLU A 61 10.14 -9.29 12.35
CA GLU A 61 10.11 -7.83 12.35
C GLU A 61 10.52 -7.34 10.97
N THR A 62 9.82 -6.35 10.43
CA THR A 62 10.16 -5.76 9.12
C THR A 62 10.43 -4.28 9.30
N GLU A 63 11.63 -3.84 8.94
CA GLU A 63 11.95 -2.42 8.78
C GLU A 63 11.88 -2.07 7.29
N ILE A 64 11.14 -1.02 6.96
CA ILE A 64 11.07 -0.47 5.61
C ILE A 64 11.45 0.99 5.63
N LYS A 65 12.43 1.35 4.81
CA LYS A 65 12.92 2.70 4.59
C LYS A 65 12.54 3.16 3.18
N TYR A 66 12.08 4.40 3.10
CA TYR A 66 11.78 5.08 1.85
C TYR A 66 12.49 6.43 1.83
N GLN A 67 13.08 6.77 0.69
CA GLN A 67 13.47 8.13 0.36
C GLN A 67 12.78 8.52 -0.94
N PHE A 68 11.94 9.55 -0.89
CA PHE A 68 11.16 9.99 -2.03
C PHE A 68 12.05 10.79 -3.01
N PRO A 69 11.84 10.68 -4.33
CA PRO A 69 10.68 10.03 -4.98
C PRO A 69 10.77 8.49 -5.07
N LEU A 70 11.97 7.89 -5.12
CA LEU A 70 12.08 6.43 -5.31
C LEU A 70 13.44 5.83 -4.92
N LYS A 71 13.72 5.71 -3.62
CA LYS A 71 14.63 4.70 -3.07
C LYS A 71 13.93 3.92 -1.98
N TYR A 72 14.29 2.65 -1.86
CA TYR A 72 13.58 1.70 -1.01
C TYR A 72 14.57 0.72 -0.40
N ASN A 73 14.43 0.43 0.89
CA ASN A 73 15.14 -0.65 1.55
C ASN A 73 14.18 -1.33 2.51
N MET A 74 13.98 -2.63 2.35
CA MET A 74 13.24 -3.47 3.29
C MET A 74 14.18 -4.53 3.83
N SER A 75 14.20 -4.70 5.14
CA SER A 75 14.86 -5.80 5.83
C SER A 75 13.85 -6.51 6.73
N ILE A 76 13.85 -7.84 6.67
CA ILE A 76 13.01 -8.71 7.50
C ILE A 76 13.93 -9.49 8.43
N PHE A 77 13.61 -9.45 9.72
CA PHE A 77 14.38 -10.04 10.79
C PHE A 77 13.57 -11.13 11.51
N SER A 78 14.23 -12.17 11.98
CA SER A 78 13.67 -13.11 12.93
C SER A 78 14.71 -13.43 13.99
N ASN A 79 14.31 -13.36 15.26
CA ASN A 79 15.21 -13.53 16.40
C ASN A 79 16.48 -12.64 16.32
N GLY A 80 16.33 -11.40 15.82
CA GLY A 80 17.42 -10.44 15.67
C GLY A 80 18.36 -10.68 14.47
N MET A 81 18.15 -11.73 13.66
CA MET A 81 18.93 -12.00 12.46
C MET A 81 18.19 -11.56 11.20
N GLU A 82 18.89 -10.89 10.28
CA GLU A 82 18.33 -10.52 8.97
C GLU A 82 18.13 -11.77 8.11
N LEU A 83 16.88 -12.09 7.79
CA LEU A 83 16.50 -13.23 6.97
C LEU A 83 16.48 -12.89 5.49
N MET A 84 16.00 -11.69 5.17
CA MET A 84 15.94 -11.22 3.79
C MET A 84 15.95 -9.70 3.74
N SER A 85 16.49 -9.18 2.64
CA SER A 85 16.35 -7.78 2.30
C SER A 85 16.10 -7.57 0.82
N THR A 86 15.49 -6.42 0.54
CA THR A 86 15.32 -5.90 -0.81
C THR A 86 15.73 -4.44 -0.81
N VAL A 87 16.67 -4.06 -1.66
CA VAL A 87 17.17 -2.69 -1.78
C VAL A 87 16.99 -2.21 -3.20
N TYR A 88 16.39 -1.04 -3.36
CA TYR A 88 16.39 -0.26 -4.60
C TYR A 88 17.11 1.06 -4.36
N ASP A 89 18.24 1.23 -5.04
CA ASP A 89 19.14 2.40 -4.89
C ASP A 89 18.71 3.62 -5.73
N GLY A 90 17.68 3.46 -6.57
CA GLY A 90 17.22 4.43 -7.56
C GLY A 90 17.41 3.96 -9.01
N GLU A 91 18.19 2.89 -9.22
CA GLU A 91 18.50 2.34 -10.55
C GLU A 91 18.37 0.80 -10.57
N LYS A 92 18.88 0.15 -9.54
CA LYS A 92 19.00 -1.31 -9.42
C LYS A 92 18.19 -1.80 -8.24
N LEU A 93 17.57 -2.98 -8.39
CA LEU A 93 16.89 -3.68 -7.31
C LEU A 93 17.63 -4.98 -7.01
N ALA A 94 18.13 -5.12 -5.78
CA ALA A 94 18.80 -6.32 -5.33
C ALA A 94 18.04 -6.97 -4.18
N ARG A 95 18.11 -8.30 -4.11
CA ARG A 95 17.55 -9.11 -3.02
C ARG A 95 18.63 -9.93 -2.35
N LYS A 96 18.53 -10.05 -1.04
CA LYS A 96 19.32 -10.99 -0.24
C LYS A 96 18.38 -11.89 0.53
N SER A 97 18.77 -13.15 0.66
CA SER A 97 18.03 -14.15 1.42
C SER A 97 19.02 -15.06 2.11
N SER A 98 18.84 -15.23 3.41
CA SER A 98 19.61 -16.14 4.27
C SER A 98 19.09 -17.59 4.17
N PHE A 99 18.04 -17.83 3.36
CA PHE A 99 17.50 -19.17 3.11
C PHE A 99 18.24 -19.89 1.98
N GLY A 100 18.83 -21.06 2.27
CA GLY A 100 19.42 -21.99 1.29
C GLY A 100 20.74 -21.53 0.65
N ASN A 101 21.27 -22.34 -0.26
CA ASN A 101 22.43 -22.04 -1.13
C ASN A 101 22.04 -21.09 -2.27
N ASN A 102 21.29 -20.01 -1.98
CA ASN A 102 20.94 -19.05 -3.00
C ASN A 102 22.19 -18.25 -3.40
N ALA A 103 22.71 -18.55 -4.58
CA ALA A 103 23.71 -17.70 -5.23
C ALA A 103 23.20 -16.24 -5.27
N PRO A 104 24.08 -15.24 -5.16
CA PRO A 104 23.70 -13.84 -5.30
C PRO A 104 22.84 -13.67 -6.56
N GLN A 105 21.61 -13.17 -6.41
CA GLN A 105 20.81 -12.79 -7.57
C GLN A 105 21.41 -11.50 -8.14
N GLU A 106 21.78 -11.53 -9.42
CA GLU A 106 22.16 -10.33 -10.14
C GLU A 106 21.09 -9.24 -9.96
N PRO A 107 21.47 -8.00 -9.61
CA PRO A 107 20.51 -6.93 -9.42
C PRO A 107 19.67 -6.72 -10.68
N LYS A 108 18.36 -6.63 -10.50
CA LYS A 108 17.42 -6.25 -11.55
C LYS A 108 17.66 -4.79 -11.92
N THR A 109 17.55 -4.45 -13.20
CA THR A 109 17.75 -3.07 -13.69
C THR A 109 16.60 -2.61 -14.59
N GLY A 110 16.62 -1.34 -14.98
CA GLY A 110 15.69 -0.76 -15.95
C GLY A 110 14.24 -0.66 -15.45
N ASN A 111 13.30 -0.58 -16.39
CA ASN A 111 11.86 -0.38 -16.09
C ASN A 111 11.30 -1.46 -15.15
N ALA A 112 11.79 -2.69 -15.27
CA ALA A 112 11.35 -3.81 -14.48
C ALA A 112 11.75 -3.67 -13.00
N ALA A 113 12.95 -3.14 -12.71
CA ALA A 113 13.37 -2.82 -11.34
C ALA A 113 12.58 -1.64 -10.77
N LYS A 114 12.42 -0.59 -11.57
CA LYS A 114 11.67 0.61 -11.20
C LYS A 114 10.20 0.32 -10.88
N ALA A 115 9.50 -0.43 -11.72
CA ALA A 115 8.10 -0.81 -11.52
C ALA A 115 7.90 -1.61 -10.23
N GLU A 116 8.85 -2.48 -9.89
CA GLU A 116 8.80 -3.30 -8.68
C GLU A 116 9.05 -2.47 -7.40
N ALA A 117 9.99 -1.53 -7.44
CA ALA A 117 10.20 -0.57 -6.37
C ALA A 117 8.98 0.35 -6.18
N GLN A 118 8.34 0.77 -7.26
CA GLN A 118 7.15 1.63 -7.26
C GLN A 118 5.93 0.96 -6.63
N LYS A 119 5.70 -0.33 -6.88
CA LYS A 119 4.63 -1.10 -6.19
C LYS A 119 4.83 -1.15 -4.68
N SER A 120 6.07 -1.00 -4.21
CA SER A 120 6.38 -0.97 -2.78
C SER A 120 6.22 0.42 -2.16
N ASN A 121 6.07 1.47 -2.98
CA ASN A 121 5.91 2.85 -2.51
C ASN A 121 4.56 3.01 -1.76
N PRO A 122 4.55 3.55 -0.52
CA PRO A 122 3.34 3.69 0.27
C PRO A 122 2.34 4.73 -0.30
N PHE A 123 2.77 5.53 -1.29
CA PHE A 123 1.97 6.54 -1.98
C PHE A 123 1.86 6.24 -3.48
N PHE A 124 1.93 4.96 -3.86
CA PHE A 124 1.84 4.52 -5.26
C PHE A 124 0.66 5.17 -6.02
N GLU A 125 -0.51 5.26 -5.38
CA GLU A 125 -1.74 5.79 -5.96
C GLU A 125 -1.63 7.26 -6.36
N LEU A 126 -0.70 8.02 -5.76
CA LEU A 126 -0.51 9.44 -6.04
C LEU A 126 0.01 9.70 -7.46
N ASP A 127 0.79 8.77 -8.00
CA ASP A 127 1.61 9.02 -9.20
C ASP A 127 1.71 7.83 -10.16
N TYR A 128 0.93 6.76 -9.95
CA TYR A 128 1.02 5.52 -10.72
C TYR A 128 1.04 5.71 -12.25
N LYS A 129 0.30 6.69 -12.80
CA LYS A 129 0.28 6.98 -14.24
C LYS A 129 1.64 7.42 -14.77
N ASN A 130 2.29 8.38 -14.09
CA ASN A 130 3.61 8.87 -14.46
C ASN A 130 4.69 7.78 -14.25
N GLN A 131 4.35 6.76 -13.50
CA GLN A 131 5.18 5.59 -13.23
C GLN A 131 5.00 4.48 -14.26
N GLY A 132 4.15 4.67 -15.28
CA GLY A 132 3.95 3.71 -16.37
C GLY A 132 2.90 2.63 -16.06
N PHE A 133 2.06 2.86 -15.05
CA PHE A 133 0.94 1.98 -14.73
C PHE A 133 -0.36 2.54 -15.31
N SER A 134 -1.28 1.66 -15.67
CA SER A 134 -2.66 2.02 -15.99
C SER A 134 -3.62 1.47 -14.93
N ALA A 135 -4.80 2.08 -14.85
CA ALA A 135 -5.87 1.64 -13.97
C ALA A 135 -7.18 1.61 -14.75
N ASN A 136 -7.98 0.57 -14.54
CA ASN A 136 -9.30 0.41 -15.12
C ASN A 136 -10.35 0.15 -14.04
N LEU A 137 -11.50 0.80 -14.15
CA LEU A 137 -12.62 0.53 -13.26
C LEU A 137 -13.41 -0.67 -13.78
N LEU A 138 -13.49 -1.71 -12.96
CA LEU A 138 -14.31 -2.88 -13.23
C LEU A 138 -15.71 -2.71 -12.62
N PRO A 139 -16.69 -3.56 -12.99
CA PRO A 139 -17.98 -3.59 -12.32
C PRO A 139 -17.82 -3.72 -10.79
N LYS A 140 -18.69 -3.05 -10.03
CA LYS A 140 -18.69 -3.13 -8.57
C LYS A 140 -18.90 -4.58 -8.12
N GLU A 141 -18.20 -4.96 -7.06
CA GLU A 141 -18.37 -6.25 -6.39
C GLU A 141 -18.90 -5.99 -4.98
N GLY A 142 -20.21 -6.16 -4.78
CA GLY A 142 -20.88 -5.83 -3.52
C GLY A 142 -20.68 -4.35 -3.15
N ASP A 143 -20.14 -4.10 -1.96
CA ASP A 143 -19.87 -2.76 -1.44
C ASP A 143 -18.56 -2.14 -1.96
N PHE A 144 -17.88 -2.75 -2.94
CA PHE A 144 -16.56 -2.32 -3.39
C PHE A 144 -16.56 -1.78 -4.83
N TYR A 145 -15.90 -0.64 -5.03
CA TYR A 145 -15.35 -0.28 -6.33
C TYR A 145 -14.08 -1.11 -6.57
N VAL A 146 -13.97 -1.73 -7.74
CA VAL A 146 -12.86 -2.61 -8.09
C VAL A 146 -12.00 -1.95 -9.15
N VAL A 147 -10.77 -1.62 -8.79
CA VAL A 147 -9.79 -1.04 -9.71
C VAL A 147 -8.77 -2.09 -10.09
N GLU A 148 -8.69 -2.42 -11.37
CA GLU A 148 -7.61 -3.23 -11.91
C GLU A 148 -6.45 -2.34 -12.33
N PHE A 149 -5.29 -2.53 -11.72
CA PHE A 149 -4.06 -1.91 -12.16
C PHE A 149 -3.30 -2.85 -13.09
N LYS A 150 -2.50 -2.26 -13.99
CA LYS A 150 -1.59 -2.95 -14.88
C LYS A 150 -0.24 -2.25 -14.90
N ASP A 151 0.83 -2.99 -14.72
CA ASP A 151 2.19 -2.45 -14.84
C ASP A 151 2.69 -2.44 -16.30
N SER A 152 3.87 -1.85 -16.51
CA SER A 152 4.51 -1.77 -17.83
C SER A 152 4.90 -3.14 -18.41
N GLU A 153 4.97 -4.18 -17.58
CA GLU A 153 5.22 -5.58 -18.01
C GLU A 153 3.91 -6.33 -18.31
N GLY A 154 2.77 -5.68 -18.09
CA GLY A 154 1.44 -6.24 -18.32
C GLY A 154 0.87 -7.06 -17.17
N LYS A 155 1.55 -7.13 -16.01
CA LYS A 155 1.03 -7.82 -14.83
C LYS A 155 -0.08 -6.99 -14.21
N THR A 156 -1.16 -7.67 -13.81
CA THR A 156 -2.34 -7.01 -13.23
C THR A 156 -2.56 -7.40 -11.78
N TRP A 157 -3.24 -6.52 -11.04
CA TRP A 157 -3.81 -6.80 -9.72
C TRP A 157 -5.08 -5.98 -9.54
N LYS A 158 -5.92 -6.39 -8.59
CA LYS A 158 -7.17 -5.71 -8.28
C LYS A 158 -7.13 -5.16 -6.87
N ASP A 159 -7.39 -3.87 -6.76
CA ASP A 159 -7.63 -3.19 -5.49
C ASP A 159 -9.12 -2.92 -5.31
N TYR A 160 -9.61 -3.16 -4.11
CA TYR A 160 -11.01 -3.07 -3.72
C TYR A 160 -11.17 -1.91 -2.74
N TYR A 161 -11.90 -0.90 -3.17
CA TYR A 161 -12.15 0.32 -2.42
C TYR A 161 -13.57 0.33 -1.91
N ASN A 162 -13.73 0.44 -0.60
CA ASN A 162 -15.01 0.45 0.06
C ASN A 162 -15.82 1.67 -0.40
N SER A 163 -17.00 1.44 -0.97
CA SER A 163 -17.84 2.51 -1.52
C SER A 163 -18.37 3.48 -0.48
N LYS A 164 -18.39 3.09 0.81
CA LYS A 164 -18.87 3.94 1.92
C LYS A 164 -17.74 4.74 2.54
N THR A 165 -16.58 4.12 2.79
CA THR A 165 -15.47 4.76 3.51
C THR A 165 -14.43 5.38 2.58
N GLY A 166 -14.33 4.90 1.34
CA GLY A 166 -13.26 5.26 0.40
C GLY A 166 -11.92 4.56 0.67
N PHE A 167 -11.80 3.77 1.75
CA PHE A 167 -10.58 3.04 2.04
C PHE A 167 -10.39 1.84 1.12
N LYS A 168 -9.13 1.51 0.85
CA LYS A 168 -8.77 0.24 0.25
C LYS A 168 -8.80 -0.85 1.31
N ASP A 169 -9.69 -1.81 1.17
CA ASP A 169 -9.90 -2.87 2.16
C ASP A 169 -9.31 -4.21 1.71
N LYS A 170 -9.07 -4.37 0.40
CA LYS A 170 -8.53 -5.61 -0.16
C LYS A 170 -7.67 -5.35 -1.40
N SER A 171 -6.56 -6.06 -1.51
CA SER A 171 -5.79 -6.24 -2.74
C SER A 171 -5.80 -7.72 -3.11
N TRP A 172 -5.96 -8.03 -4.38
CA TRP A 172 -5.99 -9.39 -4.90
C TRP A 172 -5.14 -9.50 -6.15
N VAL A 173 -4.36 -10.57 -6.24
CA VAL A 173 -3.57 -10.88 -7.44
C VAL A 173 -3.62 -12.37 -7.71
N LYS A 174 -3.72 -12.73 -8.98
CA LYS A 174 -3.54 -14.09 -9.46
C LYS A 174 -2.15 -14.22 -10.07
N MET A 175 -1.38 -15.18 -9.58
CA MET A 175 -0.06 -15.51 -10.08
C MET A 175 -0.11 -16.84 -10.83
N GLU A 176 0.40 -16.83 -12.05
CA GLU A 176 0.58 -18.02 -12.86
C GLU A 176 2.01 -18.57 -12.65
N SER A 177 2.13 -19.88 -12.44
CA SER A 177 3.43 -20.56 -12.34
C SER A 177 3.41 -21.86 -13.14
N PRO A 178 4.58 -22.44 -13.47
CA PRO A 178 4.63 -23.78 -14.10
C PRO A 178 3.93 -24.88 -13.29
N ARG A 179 3.72 -24.67 -11.98
CA ARG A 179 3.03 -25.60 -11.07
C ARG A 179 1.52 -25.33 -10.95
N GLY A 180 0.99 -24.38 -11.71
CA GLY A 180 -0.42 -23.95 -11.67
C GLY A 180 -0.59 -22.50 -11.19
N SER A 181 -1.83 -22.03 -11.23
CA SER A 181 -2.20 -20.69 -10.78
C SER A 181 -2.51 -20.67 -9.29
N PHE A 182 -2.07 -19.63 -8.59
CA PHE A 182 -2.44 -19.38 -7.20
C PHE A 182 -2.83 -17.93 -6.99
N GLU A 183 -3.74 -17.70 -6.06
CA GLU A 183 -4.24 -16.37 -5.72
C GLU A 183 -3.59 -15.90 -4.42
N THR A 184 -3.37 -14.59 -4.32
CA THR A 184 -2.96 -13.94 -3.09
C THR A 184 -3.93 -12.82 -2.80
N THR A 185 -4.49 -12.85 -1.59
CA THR A 185 -5.38 -11.81 -1.08
C THR A 185 -4.68 -11.13 0.08
N VAL A 186 -4.73 -9.80 0.11
CA VAL A 186 -4.31 -8.98 1.24
C VAL A 186 -5.53 -8.20 1.72
N LEU A 187 -6.00 -8.50 2.93
CA LEU A 187 -6.99 -7.68 3.64
C LEU A 187 -6.27 -6.55 4.35
N ILE A 188 -6.84 -5.35 4.27
CA ILE A 188 -6.21 -4.11 4.72
C ILE A 188 -7.19 -3.43 5.69
N GLU A 189 -6.76 -3.22 6.93
CA GLU A 189 -7.66 -2.84 8.02
C GLU A 189 -7.05 -1.72 8.88
N ASN A 190 -7.92 -1.08 9.67
CA ASN A 190 -7.55 -0.18 10.77
C ASN A 190 -6.68 1.01 10.38
N TYR A 191 -7.10 1.80 9.39
CA TYR A 191 -6.40 3.02 9.00
C TYR A 191 -6.28 4.03 10.16
N LYS A 192 -5.06 4.47 10.48
CA LYS A 192 -4.78 5.43 11.56
C LYS A 192 -3.66 6.41 11.19
N ALA A 193 -3.73 7.61 11.75
CA ALA A 193 -2.62 8.55 11.72
C ALA A 193 -1.55 8.15 12.75
N PHE A 194 -0.30 8.51 12.47
CA PHE A 194 0.83 8.29 13.37
C PHE A 194 1.49 9.62 13.72
N LYS A 195 2.21 9.66 14.85
CA LYS A 195 2.89 10.87 15.30
C LYS A 195 3.82 11.41 14.21
N GLY A 196 3.60 12.66 13.79
CA GLY A 196 4.40 13.34 12.77
C GLY A 196 3.86 13.24 11.34
N SER A 197 2.67 12.65 11.13
CA SER A 197 1.97 12.70 9.83
C SER A 197 0.45 12.56 10.02
N ASP A 198 -0.31 13.43 9.34
CA ASP A 198 -1.77 13.32 9.30
C ASP A 198 -2.29 12.27 8.31
N ILE A 199 -1.41 11.69 7.49
CA ILE A 199 -1.76 10.57 6.60
C ILE A 199 -2.25 9.38 7.42
N LEU A 200 -3.37 8.78 6.99
CA LEU A 200 -3.88 7.55 7.55
C LEU A 200 -3.22 6.36 6.86
N PHE A 201 -2.47 5.56 7.63
CA PHE A 201 -1.83 4.34 7.15
C PHE A 201 -2.61 3.12 7.61
N PRO A 202 -2.71 2.06 6.78
CA PRO A 202 -3.29 0.80 7.22
C PRO A 202 -2.44 0.19 8.32
N VAL A 203 -3.04 -0.09 9.47
CA VAL A 203 -2.32 -0.66 10.61
C VAL A 203 -2.20 -2.17 10.49
N VAL A 204 -3.18 -2.85 9.90
CA VAL A 204 -3.19 -4.31 9.81
C VAL A 204 -3.28 -4.74 8.34
N LYS A 205 -2.43 -5.69 7.94
CA LYS A 205 -2.48 -6.36 6.64
C LYS A 205 -2.44 -7.87 6.82
N LYS A 206 -3.52 -8.57 6.47
CA LYS A 206 -3.59 -10.03 6.51
C LYS A 206 -3.46 -10.58 5.11
N GLN A 207 -2.37 -11.28 4.85
CA GLN A 207 -2.06 -11.85 3.55
C GLN A 207 -2.26 -13.36 3.57
N THR A 208 -3.13 -13.86 2.70
CA THR A 208 -3.27 -15.31 2.47
C THR A 208 -2.39 -15.72 1.31
N THR A 209 -1.47 -16.67 1.57
CA THR A 209 -0.58 -17.26 0.56
C THR A 209 -0.74 -18.78 0.53
N GLN A 210 -0.08 -19.44 -0.43
CA GLN A 210 0.00 -20.91 -0.47
C GLN A 210 0.62 -21.50 0.82
N MET A 211 1.46 -20.74 1.53
CA MET A 211 2.16 -21.20 2.74
C MET A 211 1.39 -20.91 4.04
N GLY A 212 0.18 -20.38 3.95
CA GLY A 212 -0.64 -19.97 5.08
C GLY A 212 -0.89 -18.46 5.12
N GLU A 213 -1.55 -18.05 6.19
CA GLU A 213 -1.85 -16.64 6.49
C GLU A 213 -0.66 -15.96 7.18
N ILE A 214 -0.42 -14.71 6.81
CA ILE A 214 0.57 -13.82 7.43
C ILE A 214 -0.16 -12.55 7.85
N SER A 215 -0.17 -12.24 9.15
CA SER A 215 -0.70 -10.98 9.67
C SER A 215 0.46 -10.02 9.88
N ASN A 216 0.38 -8.81 9.34
CA ASN A 216 1.37 -7.75 9.53
C ASN A 216 0.71 -6.58 10.25
N GLU A 217 1.30 -6.12 11.34
CA GLU A 217 0.86 -4.96 12.10
C GLU A 217 1.92 -3.86 12.07
N LEU A 218 1.52 -2.65 11.63
CA LEU A 218 2.36 -1.47 11.61
C LEU A 218 2.53 -0.91 13.04
N GLN A 219 3.73 -1.04 13.57
CA GLN A 219 4.08 -0.64 14.92
C GLN A 219 4.44 0.84 15.02
N SER A 220 5.21 1.36 14.04
CA SER A 220 5.63 2.75 14.06
C SER A 220 5.94 3.30 12.69
N ILE A 221 5.79 4.63 12.57
CA ILE A 221 6.24 5.42 11.44
C ILE A 221 7.14 6.55 11.96
N LYS A 222 8.28 6.74 11.31
CA LYS A 222 9.14 7.91 11.50
C LYS A 222 9.21 8.67 10.18
N VAL A 223 8.88 9.95 10.22
CA VAL A 223 8.82 10.84 9.06
C VAL A 223 10.00 11.82 9.10
N ASN A 224 10.58 12.11 7.93
CA ASN A 224 11.61 13.15 7.73
C ASN A 224 12.78 13.04 8.71
N LYS A 225 13.36 11.85 8.81
CA LYS A 225 14.52 11.55 9.66
C LYS A 225 15.86 11.81 8.99
N GLY A 226 15.87 12.20 7.71
CA GLY A 226 17.12 12.49 7.00
C GLY A 226 17.91 11.21 6.73
N LEU A 227 17.24 10.21 6.17
CA LEU A 227 17.88 8.97 5.72
C LEU A 227 19.03 9.27 4.76
N LYS A 228 20.13 8.52 4.89
CA LYS A 228 21.38 8.77 4.16
C LYS A 228 21.48 7.84 2.96
N ALA A 229 22.31 8.19 1.98
CA ALA A 229 22.53 7.34 0.80
C ALA A 229 22.95 5.90 1.17
N LYS A 230 23.77 5.74 2.22
CA LYS A 230 24.19 4.43 2.75
C LYS A 230 23.03 3.53 3.22
N ASP A 231 21.87 4.11 3.53
CA ASP A 231 20.68 3.33 3.91
C ASP A 231 20.06 2.60 2.70
N PHE A 232 20.48 2.93 1.47
CA PHE A 232 19.96 2.38 0.22
C PHE A 232 21.06 1.79 -0.67
N GLU A 233 22.23 1.51 -0.10
CA GLU A 233 23.35 0.95 -0.84
C GLU A 233 23.18 -0.56 -1.02
N ILE A 234 23.29 -1.03 -2.26
CA ILE A 234 23.33 -2.46 -2.57
C ILE A 234 24.72 -2.98 -2.20
N LYS A 235 24.77 -3.79 -1.15
CA LYS A 235 25.99 -4.46 -0.68
C LYS A 235 26.24 -5.77 -1.40
#